data_AF-A0A1L4BWY8-F1
#
_entry.id   AF-A0A1L4BWY8-F1
#
_cell.length_a   1.000
_cell.length_b   1.000
_cell.length_c   1.000
_cell.angle_alpha   90.00
_cell.angle_beta   90.00
_cell.angle_gamma   90.00
#
_symmetry.space_group_name_H-M   'P 1'
#
loop_
_entity.id
_entity.type
_entity.pdbx_description
1 polymer ?
#
loop_
_entity_poly.entity_id
_entity_poly.type
_entity_poly.pdbx_seq_one_letter_code
_entity_poly.pdbx_strand_id
1 'polypeptide(L)'
;MKKIVNDPINIVDEMLKGMIIGHAELVQRIPETGIIQRKTEKSGKVAVISGGGSGHEPAHAGFVGEGMLSAAVCGAVFTSPTPDQILEAIKVANEGAGVFMVIKNYSGDIMNFEMAQELAEMEGIEVASVVVDDDIAVEDSLYTQGKRGVAGTILVHKIVGYAAQQGKSITEIKELADNLIPNIKSIGLALTGVTTPGSTQPSFVLAEDEIEYGVGIHGEPGYRREKLQTSHNLANELLTKLVNEFDVKVTDRFAVIVNGLGGTPLMEQYVFTNDVQQLMDERKLSVDYYKIGNYMTSLEMQGLSLTLLYLENDFYIEALNAPVTTISW
;
A
#
# COMPACT_ATOMS: atom_id res chain seq x y z
N MET A 1 16.38 5.11 19.38
CA MET A 1 16.38 5.79 18.06
C MET A 1 15.80 7.20 18.22
N LYS A 2 16.19 8.18 17.38
CA LYS A 2 15.70 9.57 17.49
C LYS A 2 14.49 9.78 16.58
N LYS A 3 13.48 10.53 17.04
CA LYS A 3 12.29 10.91 16.25
C LYS A 3 12.06 12.41 16.37
N ILE A 4 11.57 13.03 15.31
CA ILE A 4 11.13 14.44 15.31
C ILE A 4 9.64 14.44 15.61
N VAL A 5 9.29 14.48 16.89
CA VAL A 5 7.90 14.40 17.38
C VAL A 5 7.77 15.24 18.65
N ASN A 6 6.55 15.70 18.94
CA ASN A 6 6.20 16.28 20.24
C ASN A 6 5.83 15.15 21.21
N ASP A 7 4.56 15.06 21.62
CA ASP A 7 4.02 13.93 22.38
C ASP A 7 3.68 12.78 21.42
N PRO A 8 4.23 11.56 21.63
CA PRO A 8 3.90 10.39 20.82
C PRO A 8 2.40 10.08 20.71
N ILE A 9 1.59 10.45 21.71
CA ILE A 9 0.14 10.24 21.68
C ILE A 9 -0.52 11.08 20.58
N ASN A 10 0.00 12.28 20.31
CA ASN A 10 -0.57 13.23 19.36
C ASN A 10 0.00 13.09 17.94
N ILE A 11 0.91 12.14 17.70
CA ILE A 11 1.71 12.10 16.46
C ILE A 11 0.83 12.02 15.20
N VAL A 12 -0.22 11.20 15.21
CA VAL A 12 -1.13 11.06 14.06
C VAL A 12 -1.92 12.34 13.86
N ASP A 13 -2.45 12.93 14.94
CA ASP A 13 -3.22 14.17 14.86
C ASP A 13 -2.39 15.35 14.32
N GLU A 14 -1.15 15.49 14.81
CA GLU A 14 -0.19 16.50 14.35
C GLU A 14 0.23 16.28 12.90
N MET A 15 0.49 15.02 12.51
CA MET A 15 0.79 14.65 11.12
C MET A 15 -0.35 15.04 10.18
N LEU A 16 -1.60 14.69 10.52
CA LEU A 16 -2.75 15.01 9.68
C LEU A 16 -2.97 16.53 9.58
N LYS A 17 -2.77 17.28 10.68
CA LYS A 17 -2.77 18.76 10.64
C LYS A 17 -1.70 19.30 9.69
N GLY A 18 -0.49 18.76 9.76
CA GLY A 18 0.62 19.10 8.87
C GLY A 18 0.29 18.82 7.39
N MET A 19 -0.34 17.68 7.10
CA MET A 19 -0.78 17.32 5.76
C MET A 19 -1.79 18.32 5.20
N ILE A 20 -2.76 18.77 6.01
CA ILE A 20 -3.73 19.78 5.58
C ILE A 20 -3.05 21.14 5.35
N ILE A 21 -2.06 21.51 6.15
CA ILE A 21 -1.30 22.75 5.92
C ILE A 21 -0.51 22.69 4.61
N GLY A 22 0.11 21.54 4.31
CA GLY A 22 0.95 21.37 3.12
C GLY A 22 0.17 21.18 1.81
N HIS A 23 -1.07 20.68 1.88
CA HIS A 23 -1.85 20.25 0.72
C HIS A 23 -3.32 20.67 0.81
N ALA A 24 -3.57 21.88 1.34
CA ALA A 24 -4.90 22.43 1.55
C ALA A 24 -5.73 22.56 0.27
N GLU A 25 -5.09 22.60 -0.90
CA GLU A 25 -5.72 22.65 -2.21
C GLU A 25 -6.23 21.29 -2.70
N LEU A 26 -5.63 20.19 -2.23
CA LEU A 26 -5.95 18.83 -2.67
C LEU A 26 -6.89 18.11 -1.71
N VAL A 27 -6.64 18.24 -0.41
CA VAL A 27 -7.30 17.42 0.61
C VAL A 27 -7.83 18.25 1.77
N GLN A 28 -8.80 17.68 2.47
CA GLN A 28 -9.33 18.18 3.74
C GLN A 28 -9.40 17.06 4.76
N ARG A 29 -9.32 17.42 6.04
CA ARG A 29 -9.55 16.51 7.15
C ARG A 29 -10.97 16.66 7.64
N ILE A 30 -11.67 15.56 7.84
CA ILE A 30 -12.98 15.58 8.49
C ILE A 30 -12.75 15.93 9.98
N PRO A 31 -13.42 16.97 10.52
CA PRO A 31 -13.12 17.50 11.85
C PRO A 31 -13.03 16.42 12.93
N GLU A 32 -11.98 16.47 13.74
CA GLU A 32 -11.77 15.58 14.90
C GLU A 32 -11.68 14.08 14.58
N THR A 33 -11.51 13.70 13.30
CA THR A 33 -11.34 12.30 12.87
C THR A 33 -9.96 12.03 12.28
N GLY A 34 -9.64 10.76 12.01
CA GLY A 34 -8.48 10.35 11.22
C GLY A 34 -8.71 10.36 9.70
N ILE A 35 -9.79 10.98 9.21
CA ILE A 35 -10.20 10.85 7.80
C ILE A 35 -9.65 12.01 6.99
N ILE A 36 -8.91 11.68 5.93
CA ILE A 36 -8.48 12.60 4.88
C ILE A 36 -9.33 12.35 3.64
N GLN A 37 -9.94 13.39 3.10
CA GLN A 37 -10.83 13.35 1.95
C GLN A 37 -10.32 14.29 0.85
N ARG A 38 -10.49 13.92 -0.43
CA ARG A 38 -10.21 14.81 -1.55
C ARG A 38 -11.17 16.01 -1.56
N LYS A 39 -10.70 17.16 -2.03
CA LYS A 39 -11.53 18.37 -2.21
C LYS A 39 -12.24 18.46 -3.56
N THR A 40 -11.89 17.62 -4.52
CA THR A 40 -12.55 17.55 -5.83
C THR A 40 -14.06 17.38 -5.67
N GLU A 41 -14.83 18.09 -6.48
CA GLU A 41 -16.29 18.02 -6.44
C GLU A 41 -16.79 16.59 -6.68
N LYS A 42 -17.84 16.21 -5.95
CA LYS A 42 -18.51 14.92 -6.14
C LYS A 42 -19.15 14.89 -7.54
N SER A 43 -18.88 13.83 -8.27
CA SER A 43 -19.25 13.65 -9.68
C SER A 43 -20.28 12.53 -9.89
N GLY A 44 -20.80 11.94 -8.80
CA GLY A 44 -21.78 10.86 -8.86
C GLY A 44 -21.19 9.52 -9.28
N LYS A 45 -19.87 9.33 -9.09
CA LYS A 45 -19.15 8.09 -9.42
C LYS A 45 -18.94 7.25 -8.17
N VAL A 46 -18.57 5.99 -8.34
CA VAL A 46 -18.17 5.13 -7.22
C VAL A 46 -17.03 5.80 -6.45
N ALA A 47 -17.19 5.94 -5.14
CA ALA A 47 -16.12 6.44 -4.29
C ALA A 47 -15.17 5.31 -3.92
N VAL A 48 -13.86 5.53 -3.99
CA VAL A 48 -12.88 4.51 -3.57
C VAL A 48 -12.27 4.95 -2.24
N ILE A 49 -12.31 4.10 -1.22
CA ILE A 49 -11.68 4.39 0.07
C ILE A 49 -10.68 3.30 0.47
N SER A 50 -9.73 3.67 1.32
CA SER A 50 -8.83 2.71 1.98
C SER A 50 -8.42 3.26 3.35
N GLY A 51 -7.56 2.53 4.06
CA GLY A 51 -7.11 2.93 5.38
C GLY A 51 -6.26 1.86 6.07
N GLY A 52 -6.04 2.09 7.35
CA GLY A 52 -5.24 1.21 8.20
C GLY A 52 -4.48 2.01 9.25
N GLY A 53 -3.56 1.34 9.94
CA GLY A 53 -2.66 2.00 10.87
C GLY A 53 -1.81 3.08 10.20
N SER A 54 -1.53 4.15 10.94
CA SER A 54 -0.55 5.17 10.53
C SER A 54 0.87 4.61 10.61
N GLY A 55 1.84 5.28 9.98
CA GLY A 55 3.25 4.88 9.96
C GLY A 55 3.69 4.22 8.65
N HIS A 56 2.84 4.26 7.62
CA HIS A 56 3.13 3.76 6.28
C HIS A 56 3.15 4.88 5.24
N GLU A 57 3.22 6.14 5.69
CA GLU A 57 3.09 7.31 4.82
C GLU A 57 4.11 7.22 3.65
N PRO A 58 3.68 7.53 2.41
CA PRO A 58 2.44 8.22 2.06
C PRO A 58 1.17 7.35 2.04
N ALA A 59 1.26 6.03 2.22
CA ALA A 59 0.08 5.18 2.31
C ALA A 59 -0.74 5.50 3.58
N HIS A 60 -2.04 5.78 3.50
CA HIS A 60 -2.89 5.90 2.30
C HIS A 60 -3.24 7.34 1.93
N ALA A 61 -3.15 8.28 2.86
CA ALA A 61 -3.63 9.63 2.69
C ALA A 61 -2.93 10.41 1.55
N GLY A 62 -1.68 10.07 1.22
CA GLY A 62 -0.97 10.65 0.08
C GLY A 62 -1.53 10.25 -1.29
N PHE A 63 -2.36 9.21 -1.35
CA PHE A 63 -3.04 8.73 -2.56
C PHE A 63 -4.50 9.19 -2.65
N VAL A 64 -4.93 10.11 -1.78
CA VAL A 64 -6.26 10.73 -1.83
C VAL A 64 -6.25 11.86 -2.86
N GLY A 65 -7.20 11.80 -3.80
CA GLY A 65 -7.32 12.78 -4.87
C GLY A 65 -8.06 12.28 -6.11
N GLU A 66 -8.02 13.08 -7.17
CA GLU A 66 -8.67 12.73 -8.43
C GLU A 66 -7.94 11.56 -9.12
N GLY A 67 -8.70 10.55 -9.55
CA GLY A 67 -8.20 9.35 -10.23
C GLY A 67 -7.61 8.27 -9.32
N MET A 68 -7.65 8.44 -8.00
CA MET A 68 -7.29 7.43 -6.98
C MET A 68 -8.32 7.39 -5.84
N LEU A 69 -7.93 7.53 -4.58
CA LEU A 69 -8.82 7.42 -3.43
C LEU A 69 -9.67 8.69 -3.23
N SER A 70 -10.95 8.52 -2.95
CA SER A 70 -11.86 9.58 -2.49
C SER A 70 -11.56 9.97 -1.04
N ALA A 71 -11.23 8.99 -0.19
CA ALA A 71 -10.83 9.22 1.19
C ALA A 71 -9.90 8.12 1.72
N ALA A 72 -9.11 8.45 2.75
CA ALA A 72 -8.30 7.51 3.50
C ALA A 72 -8.58 7.65 5.00
N VAL A 73 -8.64 6.52 5.71
CA VAL A 73 -8.88 6.47 7.16
C VAL A 73 -7.59 6.09 7.88
N CYS A 74 -7.03 7.04 8.62
CA CYS A 74 -5.79 6.87 9.37
C CYS A 74 -6.09 6.48 10.83
N GLY A 75 -5.78 5.24 11.19
CA GLY A 75 -5.80 4.74 12.56
C GLY A 75 -4.55 5.18 13.35
N ALA A 76 -4.41 4.67 14.58
CA ALA A 76 -3.19 4.86 15.36
C ALA A 76 -1.99 4.17 14.67
N VAL A 77 -0.76 4.45 15.14
CA VAL A 77 0.44 3.86 14.53
C VAL A 77 0.36 2.33 14.56
N PHE A 78 0.46 1.71 13.37
CA PHE A 78 0.34 0.26 13.14
C PHE A 78 -0.94 -0.39 13.71
N THR A 79 -2.01 0.38 13.89
CA THR A 79 -3.28 -0.11 14.42
C THR A 79 -4.43 0.31 13.51
N SER A 80 -5.21 -0.67 13.04
CA SER A 80 -6.40 -0.46 12.21
C SER A 80 -7.35 0.62 12.81
N PRO A 81 -7.92 1.52 11.99
CA PRO A 81 -8.97 2.43 12.45
C PRO A 81 -10.21 1.65 12.90
N THR A 82 -11.00 2.25 13.77
CA THR A 82 -12.19 1.60 14.31
C THR A 82 -13.34 1.59 13.28
N PRO A 83 -14.31 0.65 13.39
CA PRO A 83 -15.42 0.55 12.43
C PRO A 83 -16.24 1.84 12.29
N ASP A 84 -16.41 2.60 13.36
CA ASP A 84 -17.13 3.89 13.36
C ASP A 84 -16.39 4.96 12.54
N GLN A 85 -15.05 4.99 12.60
CA GLN A 85 -14.25 5.90 11.77
C GLN A 85 -14.33 5.52 10.29
N ILE A 86 -14.31 4.22 9.99
CA ILE A 86 -14.43 3.73 8.62
C ILE A 86 -15.84 4.00 8.08
N LEU A 87 -16.88 3.78 8.88
CA LEU A 87 -18.27 4.11 8.53
C LEU A 87 -18.43 5.60 8.21
N GLU A 88 -17.84 6.49 9.02
CA GLU A 88 -17.87 7.92 8.73
C GLU A 88 -17.13 8.23 7.41
N ALA A 89 -16.01 7.56 7.12
CA ALA A 89 -15.31 7.70 5.86
C ALA A 89 -16.15 7.26 4.65
N ILE A 90 -16.89 6.15 4.78
CA ILE A 90 -17.85 5.69 3.78
C ILE A 90 -18.90 6.78 3.51
N LYS A 91 -19.49 7.35 4.57
CA LYS A 91 -20.53 8.40 4.46
C LYS A 91 -20.02 9.65 3.77
N VAL A 92 -18.86 10.17 4.20
CA VAL A 92 -18.32 11.41 3.61
C VAL A 92 -17.89 11.18 2.17
N ALA A 93 -17.34 10.01 1.84
CA ALA A 93 -16.87 9.70 0.49
C ALA A 93 -18.01 9.43 -0.49
N ASN A 94 -19.12 8.82 -0.04
CA ASN A 94 -20.23 8.41 -0.91
C ASN A 94 -20.74 9.55 -1.81
N GLU A 95 -20.76 9.31 -3.12
CA GLU A 95 -21.26 10.26 -4.14
C GLU A 95 -22.62 9.85 -4.73
N GLY A 96 -23.23 8.79 -4.20
CA GLY A 96 -24.53 8.28 -4.64
C GLY A 96 -24.47 7.06 -5.58
N ALA A 97 -23.27 6.62 -5.95
CA ALA A 97 -23.04 5.42 -6.77
C ALA A 97 -22.34 4.28 -6.00
N GLY A 98 -22.35 4.34 -4.67
CA GLY A 98 -21.73 3.37 -3.79
C GLY A 98 -20.27 3.66 -3.45
N VAL A 99 -19.71 2.87 -2.54
CA VAL A 99 -18.35 3.00 -2.02
C VAL A 99 -17.59 1.68 -2.13
N PHE A 100 -16.45 1.71 -2.82
CA PHE A 100 -15.55 0.57 -2.95
C PHE A 100 -14.37 0.68 -1.98
N MET A 101 -14.17 -0.33 -1.13
CA MET A 101 -13.10 -0.35 -0.13
C MET A 101 -11.93 -1.22 -0.59
N VAL A 102 -10.71 -0.68 -0.52
CA VAL A 102 -9.47 -1.45 -0.70
C VAL A 102 -8.88 -1.73 0.67
N ILE A 103 -8.88 -3.00 1.10
CA ILE A 103 -8.50 -3.43 2.45
C ILE A 103 -7.21 -4.22 2.36
N LYS A 104 -6.20 -3.91 3.19
CA LYS A 104 -4.97 -4.73 3.28
C LYS A 104 -5.27 -5.96 4.14
N ASN A 105 -4.73 -7.12 3.78
CA ASN A 105 -4.98 -8.35 4.54
C ASN A 105 -4.20 -8.37 5.88
N TYR A 106 -4.78 -7.73 6.90
CA TYR A 106 -4.41 -7.85 8.31
C TYR A 106 -5.68 -8.08 9.11
N SER A 107 -5.65 -8.96 10.11
CA SER A 107 -6.86 -9.38 10.82
C SER A 107 -7.65 -8.22 11.42
N GLY A 108 -6.96 -7.19 11.96
CA GLY A 108 -7.60 -5.98 12.46
C GLY A 108 -8.15 -5.07 11.38
N ASP A 109 -7.52 -5.01 10.20
CA ASP A 109 -8.05 -4.25 9.05
C ASP A 109 -9.30 -4.95 8.52
N ILE A 110 -9.25 -6.26 8.27
CA ILE A 110 -10.39 -7.06 7.78
C ILE A 110 -11.60 -6.92 8.70
N MET A 111 -11.43 -7.24 9.99
CA MET A 111 -12.54 -7.21 10.95
C MET A 111 -13.19 -5.82 11.05
N ASN A 112 -12.38 -4.75 11.08
CA ASN A 112 -12.93 -3.41 11.25
C ASN A 112 -13.62 -2.88 10.00
N PHE A 113 -13.07 -3.15 8.80
CA PHE A 113 -13.66 -2.74 7.54
C PHE A 113 -14.92 -3.54 7.20
N GLU A 114 -14.94 -4.86 7.46
CA GLU A 114 -16.14 -5.69 7.27
C GLU A 114 -17.28 -5.23 8.19
N MET A 115 -16.99 -4.95 9.47
CA MET A 115 -17.99 -4.40 10.39
C MET A 115 -18.51 -3.03 9.90
N ALA A 116 -17.63 -2.16 9.39
CA ALA A 116 -18.04 -0.87 8.84
C ALA A 116 -18.89 -1.02 7.57
N GLN A 117 -18.60 -2.03 6.74
CA GLN A 117 -19.41 -2.39 5.58
C GLN A 117 -20.83 -2.76 6.00
N GLU A 118 -20.98 -3.70 6.95
CA GLU A 118 -22.29 -4.12 7.45
C GLU A 118 -23.09 -2.93 8.00
N LEU A 119 -22.44 -2.05 8.78
CA LEU A 119 -23.07 -0.85 9.32
C LEU A 119 -23.51 0.13 8.21
N ALA A 120 -22.71 0.31 7.16
CA ALA A 120 -23.04 1.19 6.06
C ALA A 120 -24.20 0.65 5.20
N GLU A 121 -24.23 -0.66 4.98
CA GLU A 121 -25.32 -1.35 4.27
C GLU A 121 -26.64 -1.25 5.06
N MET A 122 -26.60 -1.32 6.40
CA MET A 122 -27.75 -1.05 7.26
C MET A 122 -28.28 0.39 7.13
N GLU A 123 -27.42 1.35 6.77
CA GLU A 123 -27.79 2.73 6.48
C GLU A 123 -28.17 2.96 5.00
N GLY A 124 -28.23 1.89 4.20
CA GLY A 124 -28.64 1.94 2.79
C GLY A 124 -27.56 2.44 1.84
N ILE A 125 -26.29 2.43 2.25
CA ILE A 125 -25.15 2.73 1.38
C ILE A 125 -24.71 1.42 0.72
N GLU A 126 -24.67 1.40 -0.62
CA GLU A 126 -24.09 0.28 -1.36
C GLU A 126 -22.58 0.29 -1.18
N VAL A 127 -22.03 -0.80 -0.65
CA VAL A 127 -20.60 -0.95 -0.38
C VAL A 127 -20.12 -2.29 -0.93
N ALA A 128 -18.93 -2.29 -1.51
CA ALA A 128 -18.20 -3.50 -1.89
C ALA A 128 -16.73 -3.32 -1.53
N SER A 129 -15.98 -4.42 -1.49
CA SER A 129 -14.59 -4.39 -1.05
C SER A 129 -13.71 -5.38 -1.81
N VAL A 130 -12.41 -5.13 -1.78
CA VAL A 130 -11.38 -6.09 -2.17
C VAL A 130 -10.35 -6.18 -1.05
N VAL A 131 -9.89 -7.40 -0.80
CA VAL A 131 -8.78 -7.67 0.11
C VAL A 131 -7.51 -7.84 -0.71
N VAL A 132 -6.47 -7.09 -0.35
CA VAL A 132 -5.15 -7.17 -0.97
C VAL A 132 -4.24 -8.04 -0.12
N ASP A 133 -3.74 -9.12 -0.69
CA ASP A 133 -2.91 -10.14 -0.06
C ASP A 133 -1.65 -10.45 -0.91
N ASP A 134 -1.00 -9.38 -1.41
CA ASP A 134 0.06 -9.47 -2.41
C ASP A 134 1.41 -9.98 -1.87
N ASP A 135 1.64 -10.01 -0.56
CA ASP A 135 2.90 -10.46 0.02
C ASP A 135 3.09 -11.98 -0.03
N ILE A 136 4.10 -12.43 -0.77
CA ILE A 136 4.39 -13.85 -0.96
C ILE A 136 5.34 -14.42 0.08
N ALA A 137 5.81 -13.61 1.03
CA ALA A 137 6.85 -14.00 1.98
C ALA A 137 6.42 -15.09 2.96
N VAL A 138 5.18 -15.03 3.46
CA VAL A 138 4.66 -15.92 4.50
C VAL A 138 3.17 -16.16 4.30
N GLU A 139 2.72 -17.39 4.52
CA GLU A 139 1.30 -17.77 4.46
C GLU A 139 0.51 -17.44 5.74
N ASP A 140 1.16 -17.30 6.90
CA ASP A 140 0.53 -16.86 8.16
C ASP A 140 1.53 -16.01 8.95
N SER A 141 1.08 -14.95 9.63
CA SER A 141 1.97 -14.07 10.41
C SER A 141 1.36 -13.61 11.73
N LEU A 142 2.09 -12.82 12.52
CA LEU A 142 1.66 -12.35 13.85
C LEU A 142 0.27 -11.66 13.84
N TYR A 143 -0.09 -11.01 12.74
CA TYR A 143 -1.30 -10.19 12.63
C TYR A 143 -2.18 -10.55 11.42
N THR A 144 -1.88 -11.64 10.71
CA THR A 144 -2.58 -12.02 9.47
C THR A 144 -2.76 -13.53 9.41
N GLN A 145 -3.96 -13.94 8.99
CA GLN A 145 -4.24 -15.28 8.47
C GLN A 145 -4.15 -15.20 6.94
N GLY A 146 -3.32 -16.02 6.31
CA GLY A 146 -3.01 -15.86 4.89
C GLY A 146 -1.88 -14.86 4.59
N LYS A 147 -1.73 -14.53 3.32
CA LYS A 147 -0.73 -13.58 2.80
C LYS A 147 -1.05 -12.15 3.25
N ARG A 148 -0.02 -11.34 3.55
CA ARG A 148 -0.20 -9.94 4.01
C ARG A 148 -0.51 -9.01 2.82
N GLY A 149 -1.20 -7.90 3.09
CA GLY A 149 -1.33 -6.79 2.13
C GLY A 149 -0.22 -5.76 2.31
N VAL A 150 0.57 -5.49 1.26
CA VAL A 150 1.74 -4.60 1.31
C VAL A 150 1.74 -3.64 0.10
N ALA A 151 2.91 -3.24 -0.41
CA ALA A 151 3.09 -2.16 -1.37
C ALA A 151 2.27 -2.31 -2.66
N GLY A 152 1.90 -3.52 -3.08
CA GLY A 152 1.04 -3.75 -4.24
C GLY A 152 -0.37 -3.16 -4.10
N THR A 153 -0.82 -2.90 -2.87
CA THR A 153 -2.05 -2.18 -2.57
C THR A 153 -2.15 -0.84 -3.31
N ILE A 154 -1.05 -0.13 -3.51
CA ILE A 154 -1.08 1.18 -4.18
C ILE A 154 -1.42 1.05 -5.68
N LEU A 155 -1.08 -0.09 -6.31
CA LEU A 155 -1.47 -0.38 -7.69
C LEU A 155 -2.98 -0.62 -7.77
N VAL A 156 -3.55 -1.29 -6.77
CA VAL A 156 -5.00 -1.48 -6.66
C VAL A 156 -5.70 -0.12 -6.54
N HIS A 157 -5.20 0.78 -5.69
CA HIS A 157 -5.73 2.15 -5.58
C HIS A 157 -5.74 2.87 -6.93
N LYS A 158 -4.66 2.74 -7.71
CA LYS A 158 -4.53 3.41 -9.00
C LYS A 158 -5.47 2.84 -10.05
N ILE A 159 -5.55 1.51 -10.16
CA ILE A 159 -6.29 0.81 -11.21
C ILE A 159 -7.80 0.90 -10.94
N VAL A 160 -8.22 0.66 -9.69
CA VAL A 160 -9.62 0.83 -9.27
C VAL A 160 -10.02 2.29 -9.29
N GLY A 161 -9.16 3.22 -8.85
CA GLY A 161 -9.41 4.65 -8.94
C GLY A 161 -9.61 5.14 -10.38
N TYR A 162 -8.81 4.63 -11.32
CA TYR A 162 -9.00 4.90 -12.75
C TYR A 162 -10.33 4.35 -13.26
N ALA A 163 -10.68 3.10 -12.92
CA ALA A 163 -11.96 2.51 -13.28
C ALA A 163 -13.17 3.30 -12.74
N ALA A 164 -13.10 3.72 -11.48
CA ALA A 164 -14.11 4.59 -10.88
C ALA A 164 -14.21 5.93 -11.61
N GLN A 165 -13.07 6.54 -11.99
CA GLN A 165 -13.05 7.79 -12.74
C GLN A 165 -13.67 7.65 -14.15
N GLN A 166 -13.60 6.47 -14.77
CA GLN A 166 -14.28 6.15 -16.03
C GLN A 166 -15.80 5.91 -15.84
N GLY A 167 -16.32 5.98 -14.62
CA GLY A 167 -17.75 5.80 -14.33
C GLY A 167 -18.20 4.34 -14.31
N LYS A 168 -17.27 3.39 -14.14
CA LYS A 168 -17.65 1.97 -13.95
C LYS A 168 -18.51 1.82 -12.69
N SER A 169 -19.46 0.90 -12.76
CA SER A 169 -20.29 0.52 -11.61
C SER A 169 -19.47 -0.20 -10.54
N ILE A 170 -20.00 -0.25 -9.31
CA ILE A 170 -19.33 -0.91 -8.18
C ILE A 170 -19.08 -2.40 -8.45
N THR A 171 -20.01 -3.07 -9.14
CA THR A 171 -19.88 -4.47 -9.55
C THR A 171 -18.75 -4.68 -10.56
N GLU A 172 -18.64 -3.82 -11.57
CA GLU A 172 -17.54 -3.89 -12.55
C GLU A 172 -16.18 -3.59 -11.90
N ILE A 173 -16.14 -2.71 -10.89
CA ILE A 173 -14.94 -2.44 -10.11
C ILE A 173 -14.56 -3.65 -9.25
N LYS A 174 -15.53 -4.31 -8.62
CA LYS A 174 -15.30 -5.55 -7.86
C LYS A 174 -14.71 -6.65 -8.74
N GLU A 175 -15.30 -6.89 -9.90
CA GLU A 175 -14.80 -7.89 -10.85
C GLU A 175 -13.38 -7.55 -11.34
N LEU A 176 -13.12 -6.27 -11.67
CA LEU A 176 -11.79 -5.80 -12.01
C LEU A 176 -10.79 -6.06 -10.88
N ALA A 177 -11.15 -5.72 -9.65
CA ALA A 177 -10.28 -5.87 -8.49
C ALA A 177 -9.98 -7.35 -8.21
N ASP A 178 -10.97 -8.22 -8.26
CA ASP A 178 -10.81 -9.67 -8.03
C ASP A 178 -9.89 -10.33 -9.07
N ASN A 179 -9.94 -9.87 -10.32
CA ASN A 179 -9.02 -10.32 -11.36
C ASN A 179 -7.62 -9.69 -11.23
N LEU A 180 -7.53 -8.49 -10.65
CA LEU A 180 -6.26 -7.78 -10.46
C LEU A 180 -5.41 -8.39 -9.34
N ILE A 181 -5.99 -8.77 -8.19
CA ILE A 181 -5.23 -9.22 -7.01
C ILE A 181 -4.29 -10.41 -7.32
N PRO A 182 -4.72 -11.48 -8.01
CA PRO A 182 -3.84 -12.60 -8.34
C PRO A 182 -2.62 -12.21 -9.16
N ASN A 183 -2.71 -11.11 -9.92
CA ASN A 183 -1.66 -10.58 -10.78
C ASN A 183 -0.63 -9.70 -10.07
N ILE A 184 -0.83 -9.41 -8.78
CA ILE A 184 0.10 -8.61 -7.97
C ILE A 184 0.82 -9.53 -6.97
N LYS A 185 2.16 -9.44 -6.95
CA LYS A 185 3.02 -10.16 -6.01
C LYS A 185 4.09 -9.22 -5.47
N SER A 186 4.32 -9.27 -4.17
CA SER A 186 5.30 -8.45 -3.47
C SER A 186 6.14 -9.27 -2.50
N ILE A 187 7.38 -8.84 -2.29
CA ILE A 187 8.25 -9.39 -1.25
C ILE A 187 9.21 -8.31 -0.75
N GLY A 188 9.38 -8.24 0.56
CA GLY A 188 10.24 -7.25 1.24
C GLY A 188 11.54 -7.84 1.78
N LEU A 189 12.47 -6.96 2.12
CA LEU A 189 13.57 -7.25 3.04
C LEU A 189 13.85 -6.04 3.94
N ALA A 190 14.39 -6.30 5.13
CA ALA A 190 14.84 -5.28 6.07
C ALA A 190 16.32 -5.45 6.41
N LEU A 191 16.99 -4.31 6.60
CA LEU A 191 18.31 -4.16 7.19
C LEU A 191 18.21 -3.80 8.68
N THR A 192 17.08 -3.21 9.10
CA THR A 192 16.83 -2.83 10.50
C THR A 192 15.37 -3.05 10.89
N GLY A 193 15.12 -3.35 12.17
CA GLY A 193 13.76 -3.28 12.72
C GLY A 193 13.25 -1.84 12.86
N VAL A 194 11.95 -1.71 13.12
CA VAL A 194 11.26 -0.42 13.25
C VAL A 194 11.00 -0.08 14.72
N THR A 195 11.14 1.18 15.11
CA THR A 195 10.79 1.64 16.47
C THR A 195 9.52 2.46 16.41
N THR A 196 8.43 1.99 17.01
CA THR A 196 7.19 2.80 17.08
C THR A 196 7.37 4.01 18.02
N PRO A 197 6.69 5.15 17.76
CA PRO A 197 6.68 6.27 18.69
C PRO A 197 6.26 5.84 20.10
N GLY A 198 7.04 6.22 21.12
CA GLY A 198 6.82 5.80 22.51
C GLY A 198 7.49 4.47 22.90
N SER A 199 7.95 3.67 21.94
CA SER A 199 8.78 2.49 22.23
C SER A 199 10.25 2.88 22.48
N THR A 200 10.91 2.12 23.36
CA THR A 200 12.36 2.25 23.63
C THR A 200 13.21 1.26 22.85
N GLN A 201 12.58 0.25 22.23
CA GLN A 201 13.25 -0.83 21.51
C GLN A 201 12.62 -1.01 20.11
N PRO A 202 13.41 -1.43 19.11
CA PRO A 202 12.88 -1.78 17.80
C PRO A 202 12.05 -3.08 17.88
N SER A 203 11.20 -3.32 16.88
CA SER A 203 10.38 -4.52 16.73
C SER A 203 11.21 -5.81 16.71
N PHE A 204 12.40 -5.75 16.11
CA PHE A 204 13.41 -6.80 16.13
C PHE A 204 14.81 -6.19 15.99
N VAL A 205 15.82 -6.99 16.32
CA VAL A 205 17.24 -6.63 16.20
C VAL A 205 17.95 -7.64 15.30
N LEU A 206 18.78 -7.12 14.40
CA LEU A 206 19.69 -7.86 13.53
C LEU A 206 21.12 -7.55 13.92
N ALA A 207 22.05 -8.47 13.69
CA ALA A 207 23.47 -8.16 13.76
C ALA A 207 23.87 -7.13 12.68
N GLU A 208 25.02 -6.48 12.84
CA GLU A 208 25.50 -5.43 11.92
C GLU A 208 25.63 -5.91 10.47
N ASP A 209 25.90 -7.20 10.28
CA ASP A 209 26.06 -7.84 8.97
C ASP A 209 24.88 -8.76 8.63
N GLU A 210 23.72 -8.59 9.25
CA GLU A 210 22.51 -9.39 9.01
C GLU A 210 21.39 -8.59 8.34
N ILE A 211 20.58 -9.31 7.57
CA ILE A 211 19.34 -8.86 6.94
C ILE A 211 18.22 -9.85 7.23
N GLU A 212 16.98 -9.43 7.04
CA GLU A 212 15.80 -10.29 7.19
C GLU A 212 14.90 -10.20 5.95
N TYR A 213 14.76 -11.32 5.24
CA TYR A 213 13.88 -11.45 4.08
C TYR A 213 12.44 -11.71 4.51
N GLY A 214 11.51 -11.08 3.80
CA GLY A 214 10.08 -11.25 3.99
C GLY A 214 9.52 -10.55 5.22
N VAL A 215 10.16 -9.46 5.66
CA VAL A 215 9.65 -8.62 6.75
C VAL A 215 8.27 -8.04 6.40
N GLY A 216 7.39 -7.93 7.40
CA GLY A 216 6.11 -7.23 7.25
C GLY A 216 6.23 -5.72 7.48
N ILE A 217 5.20 -4.96 7.09
CA ILE A 217 5.21 -3.49 7.21
C ILE A 217 4.98 -2.99 8.64
N HIS A 218 4.60 -3.84 9.59
CA HIS A 218 4.48 -3.49 11.01
C HIS A 218 5.67 -4.02 11.83
N GLY A 219 6.72 -4.50 11.16
CA GLY A 219 7.91 -5.08 11.80
C GLY A 219 7.74 -6.54 12.20
N GLU A 220 6.78 -7.25 11.60
CA GLU A 220 6.64 -8.70 11.74
C GLU A 220 7.89 -9.42 11.20
N PRO A 221 8.32 -10.51 11.87
CA PRO A 221 9.48 -11.27 11.42
C PRO A 221 9.26 -11.81 10.01
N GLY A 222 10.38 -11.95 9.31
CA GLY A 222 10.41 -12.56 8.00
C GLY A 222 10.58 -14.07 8.05
N TYR A 223 10.78 -14.68 6.88
CA TYR A 223 10.97 -16.13 6.77
C TYR A 223 12.44 -16.56 6.85
N ARG A 224 13.40 -15.64 6.64
CA ARG A 224 14.83 -15.97 6.66
C ARG A 224 15.71 -14.78 7.06
N ARG A 225 16.56 -14.99 8.06
CA ARG A 225 17.70 -14.11 8.36
C ARG A 225 18.95 -14.61 7.66
N GLU A 226 19.74 -13.69 7.14
CA GLU A 226 20.95 -14.03 6.40
C GLU A 226 22.00 -12.92 6.52
N LYS A 227 23.25 -13.22 6.16
CA LYS A 227 24.30 -12.21 6.08
C LYS A 227 24.03 -11.23 4.94
N LEU A 228 24.33 -9.95 5.14
CA LEU A 228 24.22 -8.90 4.14
C LEU A 228 24.93 -9.33 2.85
N GLN A 229 24.21 -9.22 1.73
CA GLN A 229 24.70 -9.55 0.40
C GLN A 229 24.83 -8.28 -0.46
N THR A 230 25.39 -8.43 -1.66
CA THR A 230 25.35 -7.38 -2.68
C THR A 230 23.91 -7.11 -3.12
N SER A 231 23.62 -5.88 -3.56
CA SER A 231 22.31 -5.50 -4.11
C SER A 231 21.83 -6.48 -5.19
N HIS A 232 22.71 -6.86 -6.12
CA HIS A 232 22.40 -7.83 -7.16
C HIS A 232 21.92 -9.19 -6.61
N ASN A 233 22.57 -9.73 -5.57
CA ASN A 233 22.16 -10.99 -4.96
C ASN A 233 20.81 -10.86 -4.24
N LEU A 234 20.58 -9.74 -3.55
CA LEU A 234 19.29 -9.44 -2.91
C LEU A 234 18.18 -9.34 -3.97
N ALA A 235 18.43 -8.61 -5.06
CA ALA A 235 17.50 -8.46 -6.18
C ALA A 235 17.19 -9.80 -6.85
N ASN A 236 18.22 -10.63 -7.07
CA ASN A 236 18.04 -11.95 -7.66
C ASN A 236 17.20 -12.88 -6.77
N GLU A 237 17.40 -12.86 -5.45
CA GLU A 237 16.57 -13.63 -4.51
C GLU A 237 15.11 -13.19 -4.58
N LEU A 238 14.84 -11.89 -4.44
CA LEU A 238 13.47 -11.36 -4.44
C LEU A 238 12.78 -11.61 -5.78
N LEU A 239 13.44 -11.26 -6.89
CA LEU A 239 12.86 -11.40 -8.22
C LEU A 239 12.60 -12.86 -8.57
N THR A 240 13.51 -13.78 -8.25
CA THR A 240 13.32 -15.20 -8.52
C THR A 240 12.09 -15.74 -7.79
N LYS A 241 11.89 -15.37 -6.52
CA LYS A 241 10.71 -15.75 -5.76
C LYS A 241 9.42 -15.21 -6.38
N LEU A 242 9.40 -13.92 -6.76
CA LEU A 242 8.25 -13.29 -7.39
C LEU A 242 7.89 -13.93 -8.74
N VAL A 243 8.87 -14.13 -9.62
CA VAL A 243 8.66 -14.71 -10.95
C VAL A 243 8.11 -16.13 -10.85
N ASN A 244 8.53 -16.90 -9.86
CA ASN A 244 8.04 -18.27 -9.64
C ASN A 244 6.58 -18.35 -9.19
N GLU A 245 5.97 -17.23 -8.75
CA GLU A 245 4.53 -17.18 -8.42
C GLU A 245 3.64 -16.99 -9.66
N PHE A 246 4.25 -16.77 -10.83
CA PHE A 246 3.56 -16.62 -12.11
C PHE A 246 3.94 -17.77 -13.05
N ASP A 247 3.01 -18.18 -13.93
CA ASP A 247 3.31 -19.09 -15.05
C ASP A 247 3.92 -18.29 -16.22
N VAL A 248 5.11 -17.73 -16.00
CA VAL A 248 5.74 -16.80 -16.93
C VAL A 248 6.16 -17.45 -18.25
N LYS A 249 5.92 -16.73 -19.34
CA LYS A 249 6.43 -17.02 -20.68
C LYS A 249 7.45 -15.97 -21.08
N VAL A 250 8.34 -16.35 -21.99
CA VAL A 250 9.25 -15.41 -22.63
C VAL A 250 8.42 -14.29 -23.26
N THR A 251 8.84 -13.03 -23.07
CA THR A 251 8.15 -11.79 -23.52
C THR A 251 6.96 -11.31 -22.70
N ASP A 252 6.65 -11.97 -21.58
CA ASP A 252 5.64 -11.48 -20.64
C ASP A 252 6.01 -10.09 -20.08
N ARG A 253 4.98 -9.25 -19.90
CA ARG A 253 5.09 -7.83 -19.56
C ARG A 253 4.73 -7.60 -18.10
N PHE A 254 5.54 -6.80 -17.40
CA PHE A 254 5.34 -6.46 -16.00
C PHE A 254 5.36 -4.95 -15.77
N ALA A 255 4.65 -4.52 -14.73
CA ALA A 255 4.90 -3.27 -14.04
C ALA A 255 5.68 -3.58 -12.74
N VAL A 256 6.70 -2.79 -12.45
CA VAL A 256 7.60 -2.97 -11.31
C VAL A 256 7.51 -1.79 -10.36
N ILE A 257 7.35 -2.08 -9.06
CA ILE A 257 7.57 -1.10 -8.00
C ILE A 257 8.79 -1.51 -7.18
N VAL A 258 9.74 -0.60 -7.04
CA VAL A 258 10.79 -0.68 -6.00
C VAL A 258 10.40 0.31 -4.92
N ASN A 259 9.90 -0.21 -3.80
CA ASN A 259 9.37 0.56 -2.69
C ASN A 259 10.35 0.57 -1.52
N GLY A 260 10.87 1.73 -1.14
CA GLY A 260 11.63 1.88 0.10
C GLY A 260 10.74 1.80 1.33
N LEU A 261 11.19 1.10 2.38
CA LEU A 261 10.45 0.94 3.63
C LEU A 261 10.59 2.13 4.59
N GLY A 262 11.16 3.24 4.12
CA GLY A 262 11.29 4.50 4.85
C GLY A 262 12.73 4.99 4.96
N GLY A 263 13.59 4.20 5.62
CA GLY A 263 14.96 4.58 5.95
C GLY A 263 16.00 4.40 4.83
N THR A 264 15.63 3.76 3.71
CA THR A 264 16.54 3.47 2.59
C THR A 264 16.67 4.67 1.65
N PRO A 265 17.88 5.23 1.45
CA PRO A 265 18.11 6.31 0.50
C PRO A 265 17.65 5.98 -0.92
N LEU A 266 17.12 6.97 -1.64
CA LEU A 266 16.73 6.79 -3.05
C LEU A 266 17.87 6.29 -3.93
N MET A 267 19.12 6.67 -3.62
CA MET A 267 20.30 6.17 -4.34
C MET A 267 20.38 4.64 -4.30
N GLU A 268 20.17 4.03 -3.14
CA GLU A 268 20.20 2.58 -2.98
C GLU A 268 19.02 1.91 -3.68
N GLN A 269 17.85 2.55 -3.67
CA GLN A 269 16.68 2.08 -4.40
C GLN A 269 16.94 2.05 -5.92
N TYR A 270 17.59 3.08 -6.48
CA TYR A 270 17.97 3.10 -7.90
C TYR A 270 19.07 2.09 -8.25
N VAL A 271 20.02 1.83 -7.34
CA VAL A 271 20.99 0.73 -7.52
C VAL A 271 20.25 -0.61 -7.59
N PHE A 272 19.31 -0.85 -6.67
CA PHE A 272 18.50 -2.05 -6.68
C PHE A 272 17.63 -2.16 -7.95
N THR A 273 17.02 -1.06 -8.41
CA THR A 273 16.27 -1.04 -9.68
C THR A 273 17.14 -1.40 -10.88
N ASN A 274 18.38 -0.89 -10.94
CA ASN A 274 19.32 -1.27 -11.99
C ASN A 274 19.55 -2.79 -12.02
N ASP A 275 19.77 -3.39 -10.85
CA ASP A 275 19.98 -4.83 -10.74
C ASP A 275 18.73 -5.62 -11.15
N VAL A 276 17.53 -5.17 -10.74
CA VAL A 276 16.26 -5.78 -11.16
C VAL A 276 16.09 -5.74 -12.68
N GLN A 277 16.37 -4.62 -13.34
CA GLN A 277 16.25 -4.52 -14.80
C GLN A 277 17.20 -5.50 -15.51
N GLN A 278 18.47 -5.57 -15.09
CA GLN A 278 19.44 -6.52 -15.66
C GLN A 278 18.94 -7.97 -15.52
N LEU A 279 18.42 -8.33 -14.36
CA LEU A 279 17.88 -9.66 -14.08
C LEU A 279 16.59 -9.97 -14.86
N MET A 280 15.75 -8.96 -15.14
CA MET A 280 14.59 -9.09 -16.03
C MET A 280 15.01 -9.35 -17.48
N ASP A 281 16.02 -8.62 -17.97
CA ASP A 281 16.57 -8.78 -19.33
C ASP A 281 17.18 -10.17 -19.54
N GLU A 282 17.94 -10.67 -18.55
CA GLU A 282 18.50 -12.03 -18.55
C GLU A 282 17.41 -13.11 -18.65
N ARG A 283 16.25 -12.87 -18.02
CA ARG A 283 15.07 -13.73 -18.06
C ARG A 283 14.21 -13.51 -19.31
N LYS A 284 14.52 -12.52 -20.15
CA LYS A 284 13.75 -12.11 -21.33
C LYS A 284 12.30 -11.73 -21.00
N LEU A 285 12.13 -11.06 -19.86
CA LEU A 285 10.87 -10.45 -19.42
C LEU A 285 10.89 -8.95 -19.76
N SER A 286 9.73 -8.39 -20.11
CA SER A 286 9.60 -6.95 -20.38
C SER A 286 9.10 -6.22 -19.14
N VAL A 287 9.64 -5.03 -18.89
CA VAL A 287 9.10 -4.11 -17.90
C VAL A 287 8.63 -2.85 -18.60
N ASP A 288 7.32 -2.62 -18.52
CA ASP A 288 6.65 -1.55 -19.26
C ASP A 288 6.33 -0.34 -18.38
N TYR A 289 6.47 -0.51 -17.06
CA TYR A 289 6.24 0.55 -16.09
C TYR A 289 7.16 0.36 -14.88
N TYR A 290 7.78 1.45 -14.44
CA TYR A 290 8.54 1.51 -13.20
C TYR A 290 8.00 2.60 -12.29
N LYS A 291 7.98 2.30 -10.99
CA LYS A 291 7.73 3.29 -9.94
C LYS A 291 8.71 3.04 -8.79
N ILE A 292 9.47 4.07 -8.40
CA ILE A 292 10.63 3.94 -7.50
C ILE A 292 10.56 5.03 -6.45
N GLY A 293 10.60 4.65 -5.17
CA GLY A 293 10.50 5.60 -4.07
C GLY A 293 9.84 5.00 -2.84
N ASN A 294 9.46 5.86 -1.90
CA ASN A 294 8.76 5.47 -0.69
C ASN A 294 7.25 5.65 -0.89
N TYR A 295 6.51 4.55 -1.02
CA TYR A 295 5.07 4.58 -1.31
C TYR A 295 4.23 3.88 -0.24
N MET A 296 4.76 2.84 0.38
CA MET A 296 4.22 2.21 1.57
C MET A 296 5.38 1.85 2.50
N THR A 297 5.60 2.70 3.49
CA THR A 297 6.76 2.61 4.40
C THR A 297 6.46 1.76 5.63
N SER A 298 7.47 1.55 6.47
CA SER A 298 7.35 1.08 7.84
C SER A 298 8.15 2.03 8.73
N LEU A 299 7.61 3.23 8.92
CA LEU A 299 8.28 4.36 9.58
C LEU A 299 9.70 4.57 9.03
N GLU A 300 10.72 4.35 9.86
CA GLU A 300 12.13 4.52 9.49
C GLU A 300 12.87 3.22 9.14
N MET A 301 12.14 2.12 8.93
CA MET A 301 12.74 0.83 8.57
C MET A 301 13.68 0.98 7.36
N GLN A 302 14.94 0.61 7.52
CA GLN A 302 15.86 0.44 6.41
C GLN A 302 15.59 -0.91 5.77
N GLY A 303 15.35 -0.89 4.46
CA GLY A 303 14.83 -2.01 3.68
C GLY A 303 14.04 -1.55 2.46
N LEU A 304 13.68 -2.49 1.61
CA LEU A 304 12.86 -2.24 0.44
C LEU A 304 11.99 -3.44 0.14
N SER A 305 10.94 -3.23 -0.64
CA SER A 305 10.14 -4.29 -1.24
C SER A 305 10.13 -4.16 -2.76
N LEU A 306 10.07 -5.31 -3.41
CA LEU A 306 9.87 -5.43 -4.86
C LEU A 306 8.45 -5.94 -5.10
N THR A 307 7.70 -5.23 -5.93
CA THR A 307 6.36 -5.63 -6.38
C THR A 307 6.36 -5.82 -7.88
N LEU A 308 5.79 -6.93 -8.33
CA LEU A 308 5.44 -7.17 -9.73
C LEU A 308 3.93 -7.15 -9.89
N LEU A 309 3.47 -6.45 -10.94
CA LEU A 309 2.14 -6.62 -11.51
C LEU A 309 2.29 -7.21 -12.90
N TYR A 310 1.72 -8.40 -13.11
CA TYR A 310 1.63 -9.03 -14.43
C TYR A 310 0.62 -8.27 -15.30
N LEU A 311 1.07 -7.78 -16.46
CA LEU A 311 0.26 -6.97 -17.37
C LEU A 311 -0.48 -7.88 -18.36
N GLU A 312 -1.48 -8.62 -17.86
CA GLU A 312 -2.27 -9.57 -18.67
C GLU A 312 -3.14 -8.85 -19.73
N ASN A 313 -3.43 -7.57 -19.53
CA ASN A 313 -4.23 -6.75 -20.43
C ASN A 313 -3.72 -5.30 -20.46
N ASP A 314 -4.06 -4.59 -21.54
CA ASP A 314 -3.61 -3.19 -21.73
C ASP A 314 -4.33 -2.20 -20.79
N PHE A 315 -5.47 -2.57 -20.19
CA PHE A 315 -6.17 -1.68 -19.25
C PHE A 315 -5.33 -1.37 -18.01
N TYR A 316 -4.54 -2.33 -17.51
CA TYR A 316 -3.65 -2.08 -16.38
C TYR A 316 -2.59 -1.03 -16.71
N ILE A 317 -1.93 -1.13 -17.86
CA ILE A 317 -0.89 -0.16 -18.23
C ILE A 317 -1.47 1.22 -18.57
N GLU A 318 -2.65 1.27 -19.19
CA GLU A 318 -3.39 2.52 -19.39
C GLU A 318 -3.73 3.18 -18.04
N ALA A 319 -4.25 2.40 -17.10
CA ALA A 319 -4.61 2.89 -15.77
C ALA A 319 -3.39 3.40 -15.00
N LEU A 320 -2.23 2.74 -15.08
CA LEU A 320 -1.00 3.19 -14.41
C LEU A 320 -0.47 4.53 -14.96
N ASN A 321 -0.60 4.73 -16.27
CA ASN A 321 -0.16 5.95 -16.95
C ASN A 321 -1.19 7.09 -16.93
N ALA A 322 -2.46 6.79 -16.65
CA ALA A 322 -3.50 7.80 -16.58
C ALA A 322 -3.17 8.87 -15.53
N PRO A 323 -3.40 10.17 -15.81
CA PRO A 323 -3.08 11.24 -14.89
C PRO A 323 -3.92 11.13 -13.61
N VAL A 324 -3.32 11.53 -12.49
CA VAL A 324 -3.98 11.65 -11.19
C VAL A 324 -3.52 12.92 -10.52
N THR A 325 -4.35 13.44 -9.63
CA THR A 325 -4.03 14.63 -8.83
C THR A 325 -4.05 14.22 -7.37
N THR A 326 -2.93 13.70 -6.88
CA THR A 326 -2.72 13.27 -5.49
C THR A 326 -1.39 13.81 -4.96
N ILE A 327 -1.10 13.65 -3.67
CA ILE A 327 0.14 14.14 -3.07
C ILE A 327 1.35 13.30 -3.50
N SER A 328 1.17 12.00 -3.74
CA SER A 328 2.28 11.04 -3.76
C SER A 328 2.25 9.99 -4.88
N TRP A 329 1.42 10.17 -5.92
CA TRP A 329 1.45 9.33 -7.11
C TRP A 329 2.23 9.96 -8.27
#